data_AF-G8B503-F1
#
_entry.id   AF-G8B503-F1
#
_cell.length_a   1.000
_cell.length_b   1.000
_cell.length_c   1.000
_cell.angle_alpha   90.00
_cell.angle_beta   90.00
_cell.angle_gamma   90.00
#
_symmetry.space_group_name_H-M   'P 1'
#
loop_
_entity.id
_entity.type
_entity.pdbx_description
1 polymer ?
#
loop_
_entity_poly.entity_id
_entity_poly.type
_entity_poly.pdbx_seq_one_letter_code
_entity_poly.pdbx_strand_id
1 'polypeptide(L)'
;MASGDIKSSKGASVFFGICFIVLLVIHVVLMLWKQSWHMLWLIIGTILELSAFFSNNAGNGVQSVQVIIAPIFIAASVYFSFSGLLKKLEIPKIGFNRRFQSFLFIIGDIISFGLQIAGVVLQMIEDDKSLGQGLIITGFIVQIVSFCCFFTLVIAGHRKVNRMPLQSIMKGYYSWRTYFKVLYVLALLFFIRNIFRLVEYAQGYGGYIFNHAVYAYIFDAAPMLIVCILLVIVHPGFVYAKVQKFMMEPRGDQEDDIVDKSSIEMA
;
A
#
# COMPACT_ATOMS: atom_id res chain seq x y z
N MET A 1 -18.78 -17.67 31.65
CA MET A 1 -18.87 -16.25 32.04
C MET A 1 -17.46 -15.73 32.31
N ALA A 2 -16.87 -15.09 31.30
CA ALA A 2 -15.76 -14.17 31.44
C ALA A 2 -15.86 -13.28 30.20
N SER A 3 -16.88 -12.43 30.18
CA SER A 3 -17.00 -11.29 29.28
C SER A 3 -15.90 -10.31 29.66
N GLY A 4 -14.67 -10.63 29.28
CA GLY A 4 -13.61 -9.65 29.17
C GLY A 4 -14.00 -8.75 28.03
N ASP A 5 -14.82 -7.74 28.34
CA ASP A 5 -14.97 -6.55 27.52
C ASP A 5 -13.55 -6.01 27.28
N ILE A 6 -12.92 -6.44 26.19
CA ILE A 6 -11.87 -5.67 25.56
C ILE A 6 -12.58 -4.40 25.14
N LYS A 7 -12.59 -3.41 26.05
CA LYS A 7 -12.92 -2.02 25.73
C LYS A 7 -11.88 -1.58 24.71
N SER A 8 -12.09 -1.93 23.44
CA SER A 8 -11.71 -1.08 22.33
C SER A 8 -12.14 0.31 22.76
N SER A 9 -11.18 1.22 22.90
CA SER A 9 -11.50 2.62 23.19
C SER A 9 -12.45 3.06 22.09
N LYS A 10 -13.75 3.19 22.40
CA LYS A 10 -14.77 3.61 21.44
C LYS A 10 -14.31 4.88 20.71
N GLY A 11 -13.56 5.74 21.40
CA GLY A 11 -12.92 6.93 20.84
C GLY A 11 -11.88 6.63 19.75
N ALA A 12 -11.01 5.63 19.93
CA ALA A 12 -10.01 5.26 18.92
C ALA A 12 -10.66 4.73 17.64
N SER A 13 -11.62 3.81 17.76
CA SER A 13 -12.36 3.27 16.61
C SER A 13 -13.11 4.35 15.83
N VAL A 14 -13.77 5.28 16.54
CA VAL A 14 -14.47 6.41 15.91
C VAL A 14 -13.47 7.35 15.21
N PHE A 15 -12.34 7.66 15.85
CA PHE A 15 -11.30 8.52 15.26
C PHE A 15 -10.76 7.93 13.94
N PHE A 16 -10.30 6.68 13.96
CA PHE A 16 -9.78 6.02 12.76
C PHE A 16 -10.85 5.91 11.67
N GLY A 17 -12.10 5.57 12.03
CA GLY A 17 -13.23 5.52 11.10
C GLY A 17 -13.48 6.86 10.41
N ILE A 18 -13.51 7.97 11.15
CA ILE A 18 -13.66 9.32 10.57
C ILE A 18 -12.50 9.64 9.63
N CYS A 19 -11.25 9.36 10.02
CA CYS A 19 -10.09 9.62 9.17
C CYS A 19 -10.16 8.83 7.85
N PHE A 20 -10.56 7.55 7.90
CA PHE A 20 -10.72 6.73 6.69
C PHE A 20 -11.87 7.23 5.80
N ILE A 21 -12.99 7.72 6.36
CA ILE A 21 -14.06 8.37 5.56
C ILE A 21 -13.55 9.60 4.83
N VAL A 22 -12.85 10.50 5.55
CA VAL A 22 -12.31 11.72 4.95
C VAL A 22 -11.33 11.37 3.83
N LEU A 23 -10.42 10.42 4.08
CA LEU A 23 -9.45 9.95 3.08
C LEU A 23 -10.13 9.29 1.88
N LEU A 24 -11.19 8.50 2.10
CA LEU A 24 -11.96 7.88 1.03
C LEU A 24 -12.55 8.94 0.10
N VAL A 25 -13.20 9.97 0.66
CA VAL A 25 -13.78 11.08 -0.12
C VAL A 25 -12.70 11.79 -0.93
N ILE A 26 -11.55 12.11 -0.30
CA ILE A 26 -10.43 12.77 -0.98
C ILE A 26 -9.90 11.90 -2.12
N HIS A 27 -9.70 10.60 -1.90
CA HIS A 27 -9.21 9.68 -2.94
C HIS A 27 -10.18 9.54 -4.10
N VAL A 28 -11.49 9.50 -3.85
CA VAL A 28 -12.51 9.48 -4.91
C VAL A 28 -12.44 10.77 -5.73
N VAL A 29 -12.41 11.94 -5.08
CA VAL A 29 -12.31 13.24 -5.76
C VAL A 29 -11.03 13.33 -6.61
N LEU A 30 -9.88 12.97 -6.02
CA LEU A 30 -8.59 13.00 -6.72
C LEU A 30 -8.54 11.99 -7.88
N MET A 31 -9.09 10.79 -7.71
CA MET A 31 -9.18 9.79 -8.78
C MET A 31 -9.99 10.31 -9.96
N LEU A 32 -11.18 10.89 -9.72
CA LEU A 32 -12.04 11.44 -10.76
C LEU A 32 -11.37 12.64 -11.44
N TRP A 33 -10.77 13.54 -10.67
CA TRP A 33 -10.12 14.74 -11.21
C TRP A 33 -8.86 14.44 -12.03
N LYS A 34 -8.04 13.49 -11.60
CA LYS A 34 -6.78 13.11 -12.27
C LYS A 34 -6.88 11.87 -13.13
N GLN A 35 -8.09 11.35 -13.34
CA GLN A 35 -8.39 10.16 -14.14
C GLN A 35 -7.42 8.99 -13.89
N SER A 36 -7.03 8.81 -12.63
CA SER A 36 -6.03 7.82 -12.22
C SER A 36 -6.71 6.51 -11.85
N TRP A 37 -7.33 5.84 -12.83
CA TRP A 37 -8.17 4.64 -12.64
C TRP A 37 -7.53 3.50 -11.83
N HIS A 38 -6.19 3.41 -11.80
CA HIS A 38 -5.48 2.45 -10.96
C HIS A 38 -5.69 2.67 -9.45
N MET A 39 -6.20 3.84 -9.03
CA MET A 39 -6.56 4.12 -7.63
C MET A 39 -7.92 3.55 -7.22
N LEU A 40 -8.68 2.94 -8.14
CA LEU A 40 -9.85 2.14 -7.78
C LEU A 40 -9.51 1.06 -6.75
N TRP A 41 -8.35 0.41 -6.89
CA TRP A 41 -7.86 -0.58 -5.93
C TRP A 41 -7.67 0.03 -4.52
N LEU A 42 -7.14 1.26 -4.43
CA LEU A 42 -6.98 1.97 -3.16
C LEU A 42 -8.33 2.30 -2.51
N ILE A 43 -9.31 2.73 -3.31
CA ILE A 43 -10.68 3.04 -2.86
C ILE A 43 -11.34 1.79 -2.29
N ILE A 44 -11.27 0.66 -3.01
CA ILE A 44 -11.83 -0.61 -2.54
C ILE A 44 -11.16 -1.03 -1.22
N GLY A 45 -9.83 -0.94 -1.13
CA GLY A 45 -9.12 -1.22 0.12
C GLY A 45 -9.56 -0.31 1.27
N THR A 46 -9.73 0.98 1.02
CA THR A 46 -10.16 1.96 2.03
C THR A 46 -11.60 1.70 2.52
N ILE A 47 -12.51 1.28 1.63
CA ILE A 47 -13.89 0.90 1.99
C ILE A 47 -13.87 -0.35 2.88
N LEU A 48 -13.00 -1.32 2.58
CA LEU A 48 -12.86 -2.55 3.36
C LEU A 48 -12.25 -2.30 4.75
N GLU A 49 -11.27 -1.39 4.86
CA GLU A 49 -10.80 -0.92 6.18
C GLU A 49 -11.94 -0.28 6.96
N LEU A 50 -12.73 0.57 6.30
CA LEU A 50 -13.81 1.31 6.95
C LEU A 50 -14.94 0.40 7.45
N SER A 51 -15.31 -0.62 6.68
CA SER A 51 -16.38 -1.55 7.06
C SER A 51 -16.03 -2.36 8.31
N ALA A 52 -14.75 -2.65 8.55
CA ALA A 52 -14.28 -3.33 9.75
C ALA A 52 -14.55 -2.53 11.05
N PHE A 53 -14.51 -1.18 10.97
CA PHE A 53 -14.78 -0.30 12.12
C PHE A 53 -16.28 -0.13 12.42
N PHE A 54 -17.15 -0.21 11.40
CA PHE A 54 -18.61 -0.11 11.57
C PHE A 54 -19.28 -1.43 11.92
N SER A 55 -18.62 -2.56 11.70
CA SER A 55 -19.14 -3.91 12.00
C SER A 55 -19.09 -4.28 13.49
N ASN A 56 -19.37 -3.33 14.40
CA ASN A 56 -19.50 -3.59 15.84
C ASN A 56 -20.76 -4.38 16.22
N ASN A 57 -21.57 -4.85 15.25
CA ASN A 57 -22.84 -5.56 15.48
C ASN A 57 -22.94 -6.95 14.81
N ALA A 58 -21.92 -7.44 14.09
CA ALA A 58 -21.97 -8.74 13.41
C ALA A 58 -20.81 -9.62 13.85
N GLY A 59 -21.13 -10.80 14.41
CA GLY A 59 -20.22 -11.65 15.17
C GLY A 59 -18.87 -11.97 14.52
N ASN A 60 -17.86 -12.05 15.41
CA ASN A 60 -16.46 -12.51 15.43
C ASN A 60 -15.75 -13.13 14.20
N GLY A 61 -16.41 -13.45 13.09
CA GLY A 61 -15.78 -14.01 11.88
C GLY A 61 -15.62 -13.04 10.72
N VAL A 62 -16.61 -12.16 10.51
CA VAL A 62 -16.62 -11.23 9.38
C VAL A 62 -15.58 -10.12 9.56
N GLN A 63 -15.31 -9.74 10.82
CA GLN A 63 -14.35 -8.70 11.20
C GLN A 63 -12.90 -9.10 10.90
N SER A 64 -12.54 -10.37 11.15
CA SER A 64 -11.19 -10.89 10.89
C SER A 64 -10.88 -10.91 9.39
N VAL A 65 -11.84 -11.34 8.57
CA VAL A 65 -11.64 -11.47 7.12
C VAL A 65 -11.54 -10.09 6.43
N GLN A 66 -12.33 -9.10 6.85
CA GLN A 66 -12.32 -7.76 6.25
C GLN A 66 -10.98 -7.02 6.44
N VAL A 67 -10.42 -7.09 7.67
CA VAL A 67 -9.10 -6.52 8.00
C VAL A 67 -7.97 -7.20 7.24
N ILE A 68 -8.14 -8.47 6.90
CA ILE A 68 -7.15 -9.20 6.10
C ILE A 68 -7.18 -8.75 4.63
N ILE A 69 -8.37 -8.49 4.06
CA ILE A 69 -8.52 -8.18 2.62
C ILE A 69 -7.98 -6.79 2.26
N ALA A 70 -8.33 -5.78 3.05
CA ALA A 70 -8.15 -4.39 2.69
C ALA A 70 -6.71 -4.02 2.23
N PRO A 71 -5.64 -4.41 2.93
CA PRO A 71 -4.27 -4.09 2.53
C PRO A 71 -3.81 -4.73 1.22
N ILE A 72 -4.40 -5.84 0.78
CA ILE A 72 -4.07 -6.43 -0.53
C ILE A 72 -4.46 -5.48 -1.65
N PHE A 73 -5.64 -4.86 -1.52
CA PHE A 73 -6.14 -3.88 -2.47
C PHE A 73 -5.31 -2.59 -2.45
N ILE A 74 -4.91 -2.13 -1.25
CA ILE A 74 -4.01 -0.99 -1.10
C ILE A 74 -2.63 -1.32 -1.72
N ALA A 75 -2.07 -2.51 -1.48
CA ALA A 75 -0.81 -2.97 -2.08
C ALA A 75 -0.88 -3.06 -3.61
N ALA A 76 -1.99 -3.59 -4.16
CA ALA A 76 -2.23 -3.62 -5.60
C ALA A 76 -2.18 -2.22 -6.21
N SER A 77 -2.77 -1.21 -5.54
CA SER A 77 -2.68 0.18 -5.98
C SER A 77 -1.23 0.68 -6.06
N VAL A 78 -0.38 0.31 -5.09
CA VAL A 78 1.05 0.65 -5.06
C VAL A 78 1.81 -0.06 -6.18
N TYR A 79 1.51 -1.34 -6.44
CA TYR A 79 2.15 -2.11 -7.52
C TYR A 79 1.85 -1.53 -8.90
N PHE A 80 0.60 -1.16 -9.17
CA PHE A 80 0.23 -0.46 -10.41
C PHE A 80 0.80 0.96 -10.48
N SER A 81 0.89 1.62 -9.34
CA SER A 81 1.49 2.96 -9.19
C SER A 81 3.00 2.97 -9.44
N PHE A 82 3.69 1.87 -9.17
CA PHE A 82 5.10 1.69 -9.53
C PHE A 82 5.27 1.34 -11.01
N SER A 83 4.51 0.36 -11.53
CA SER A 83 4.64 -0.05 -12.94
C SER A 83 4.20 1.03 -13.92
N GLY A 84 3.20 1.84 -13.56
CA GLY A 84 2.77 3.02 -14.31
C GLY A 84 3.83 4.12 -14.35
N LEU A 85 4.54 4.37 -13.24
CA LEU A 85 5.69 5.28 -13.20
C LEU A 85 6.78 4.81 -14.15
N LEU A 86 7.21 3.55 -14.02
CA LEU A 86 8.23 2.99 -14.90
C LEU A 86 7.79 3.11 -16.35
N LYS A 87 6.51 2.83 -16.68
CA LYS A 87 5.94 2.99 -18.03
C LYS A 87 6.14 4.40 -18.56
N LYS A 88 5.73 5.42 -17.80
CA LYS A 88 5.81 6.83 -18.20
C LYS A 88 7.24 7.36 -18.29
N LEU A 89 8.16 6.80 -17.51
CA LEU A 89 9.59 7.11 -17.57
C LEU A 89 10.33 6.35 -18.70
N GLU A 90 9.61 5.53 -19.48
CA GLU A 90 10.16 4.71 -20.58
C GLU A 90 11.29 3.74 -20.18
N ILE A 91 11.54 3.54 -18.88
CA ILE A 91 12.65 2.75 -18.29
C ILE A 91 12.66 1.30 -18.79
N PRO A 92 13.57 0.84 -19.67
CA PRO A 92 13.53 -0.40 -20.49
C PRO A 92 12.75 -1.63 -19.94
N LYS A 93 13.20 -2.88 -20.04
CA LYS A 93 12.58 -3.97 -19.23
C LYS A 93 13.49 -4.22 -18.04
N ILE A 94 12.92 -4.61 -16.91
CA ILE A 94 13.67 -5.05 -15.72
C ILE A 94 13.30 -6.52 -15.54
N GLY A 95 13.86 -7.39 -16.39
CA GLY A 95 13.43 -8.79 -16.51
C GLY A 95 12.15 -8.93 -17.34
N PHE A 96 10.99 -8.98 -16.69
CA PHE A 96 9.68 -9.22 -17.35
C PHE A 96 8.97 -7.94 -17.83
N ASN A 97 7.86 -8.10 -18.56
CA ASN A 97 7.00 -7.00 -18.98
C ASN A 97 6.46 -6.24 -17.75
N ARG A 98 6.48 -4.89 -17.76
CA ARG A 98 6.20 -4.03 -16.59
C ARG A 98 4.82 -4.29 -15.97
N ARG A 99 3.80 -4.57 -16.79
CA ARG A 99 2.45 -4.92 -16.32
C ARG A 99 2.37 -6.33 -15.72
N PHE A 100 3.17 -7.25 -16.24
CA PHE A 100 3.23 -8.63 -15.75
C PHE A 100 3.86 -8.71 -14.37
N GLN A 101 4.84 -7.85 -14.08
CA GLN A 101 5.47 -7.76 -12.76
C GLN A 101 4.44 -7.46 -11.66
N SER A 102 3.65 -6.39 -11.80
CA SER A 102 2.60 -6.05 -10.83
C SER A 102 1.56 -7.18 -10.69
N PHE A 103 1.21 -7.84 -11.80
CA PHE A 103 0.21 -8.91 -11.79
C PHE A 103 0.67 -10.16 -11.02
N LEU A 104 1.94 -10.54 -11.13
CA LEU A 104 2.51 -11.67 -10.38
C LEU A 104 2.42 -11.46 -8.86
N PHE A 105 2.72 -10.26 -8.36
CA PHE A 105 2.64 -9.98 -6.93
C PHE A 105 1.21 -9.96 -6.42
N ILE A 106 0.26 -9.45 -7.22
CA ILE A 106 -1.16 -9.51 -6.90
C ILE A 106 -1.63 -10.96 -6.80
N ILE A 107 -1.20 -11.84 -7.71
CA ILE A 107 -1.50 -13.28 -7.60
C ILE A 107 -0.92 -13.87 -6.32
N GLY A 108 0.33 -13.55 -5.98
CA GLY A 108 0.94 -13.97 -4.71
C GLY A 108 0.15 -13.52 -3.49
N ASP A 109 -0.34 -12.27 -3.51
CA ASP A 109 -1.17 -11.70 -2.45
C ASP A 109 -2.56 -12.36 -2.40
N ILE A 110 -3.15 -12.76 -3.55
CA ILE A 110 -4.40 -13.52 -3.61
C ILE A 110 -4.23 -14.95 -3.07
N ILE A 111 -3.11 -15.61 -3.39
CA ILE A 111 -2.83 -16.97 -2.89
C ILE A 111 -2.65 -16.95 -1.37
N SER A 112 -1.82 -16.03 -0.87
CA SER A 112 -1.63 -15.86 0.59
C SER A 112 -2.94 -15.54 1.30
N PHE A 113 -3.77 -14.70 0.69
CA PHE A 113 -5.09 -14.40 1.20
C PHE A 113 -6.03 -15.62 1.25
N GLY A 114 -6.02 -16.44 0.19
CA GLY A 114 -6.78 -17.69 0.15
C GLY A 114 -6.41 -18.62 1.30
N LEU A 115 -5.11 -18.72 1.61
CA LEU A 115 -4.62 -19.49 2.77
C LEU A 115 -5.11 -18.91 4.10
N GLN A 116 -5.13 -17.58 4.24
CA GLN A 116 -5.61 -16.91 5.45
C GLN A 116 -7.11 -17.11 5.66
N ILE A 117 -7.94 -16.94 4.63
CA ILE A 117 -9.38 -17.24 4.75
C ILE A 117 -9.60 -18.70 5.11
N ALA A 118 -8.93 -19.62 4.39
CA ALA A 118 -9.08 -21.05 4.64
C ALA A 118 -8.74 -21.39 6.09
N GLY A 119 -7.67 -20.81 6.63
CA GLY A 119 -7.30 -21.00 8.03
C GLY A 119 -8.31 -20.39 9.01
N VAL A 120 -8.85 -19.20 8.75
CA VAL A 120 -9.90 -18.58 9.58
C VAL A 120 -11.17 -19.44 9.59
N VAL A 121 -11.61 -19.90 8.43
CA VAL A 121 -12.80 -20.75 8.29
C VAL A 121 -12.59 -22.08 9.01
N LEU A 122 -11.41 -22.69 8.88
CA LEU A 122 -11.12 -23.95 9.56
C LEU A 122 -11.14 -23.80 11.08
N GLN A 123 -10.63 -22.69 11.62
CA GLN A 123 -10.69 -22.39 13.06
C GLN A 123 -12.12 -22.17 13.60
N MET A 124 -13.12 -21.98 12.73
CA MET A 124 -14.53 -21.87 13.11
C MET A 124 -15.26 -23.22 13.08
N ILE A 125 -14.76 -24.18 12.30
CA ILE A 125 -15.43 -25.46 12.03
C ILE A 125 -14.79 -26.57 12.88
N GLU A 126 -13.47 -26.56 13.03
CA GLU A 126 -12.71 -27.60 13.73
C GLU A 126 -12.48 -27.24 15.19
N ASP A 127 -12.53 -28.25 16.07
CA ASP A 127 -12.16 -28.12 17.48
C ASP A 127 -10.64 -27.90 17.64
N ASP A 128 -9.82 -28.58 16.82
CA ASP A 128 -8.38 -28.35 16.75
C ASP A 128 -8.05 -27.18 15.81
N LYS A 129 -7.67 -26.05 16.41
CA LYS A 129 -7.36 -24.80 15.70
C LYS A 129 -5.94 -24.75 15.12
N SER A 130 -5.11 -25.76 15.38
CA SER A 130 -3.69 -25.77 15.01
C SER A 130 -3.48 -25.71 13.49
N LEU A 131 -4.25 -26.50 12.73
CA LEU A 131 -4.16 -26.53 11.26
C LEU A 131 -4.55 -25.17 10.66
N GLY A 132 -5.65 -24.59 11.15
CA GLY A 132 -6.11 -23.29 10.68
C GLY A 132 -5.14 -22.16 11.04
N GLN A 133 -4.50 -22.22 12.20
CA GLN A 133 -3.44 -21.29 12.58
C GLN A 133 -2.22 -21.41 11.65
N GLY A 134 -1.81 -22.65 11.33
CA GLY A 134 -0.72 -22.93 10.39
C GLY A 134 -0.98 -22.39 8.98
N LEU A 135 -2.21 -22.50 8.48
CA LEU A 135 -2.61 -21.94 7.18
C LEU A 135 -2.51 -20.41 7.16
N ILE A 136 -2.99 -19.74 8.22
CA ILE A 136 -2.89 -18.27 8.33
C ILE A 136 -1.42 -17.81 8.35
N ILE A 137 -0.59 -18.46 9.17
CA ILE A 137 0.85 -18.18 9.26
C ILE A 137 1.52 -18.38 7.89
N THR A 138 1.21 -19.48 7.20
CA THR A 138 1.74 -19.76 5.87
C THR A 138 1.34 -18.67 4.87
N GLY A 139 0.10 -18.20 4.92
CA GLY A 139 -0.35 -17.06 4.11
C GLY A 139 0.49 -15.81 4.35
N PHE A 140 0.72 -15.41 5.62
CA PHE A 140 1.58 -14.25 5.92
C PHE A 140 3.02 -14.43 5.42
N ILE A 141 3.59 -15.63 5.52
CA ILE A 141 4.94 -15.91 4.99
C ILE A 141 4.99 -15.73 3.47
N VAL A 142 4.03 -16.31 2.74
CA VAL A 142 3.94 -16.16 1.28
C VAL A 142 3.81 -14.68 0.89
N GLN A 143 2.98 -13.93 1.61
CA GLN A 143 2.80 -12.50 1.39
C GLN A 143 4.09 -11.70 1.63
N ILE A 144 4.81 -11.97 2.73
CA ILE A 144 6.08 -11.31 3.04
C ILE A 144 7.13 -11.61 1.96
N VAL A 145 7.24 -12.87 1.51
CA VAL A 145 8.19 -13.26 0.45
C VAL A 145 7.85 -12.56 -0.87
N SER A 146 6.57 -12.58 -1.27
CA SER A 146 6.07 -11.86 -2.45
C SER A 146 6.43 -10.37 -2.39
N PHE A 147 6.20 -9.76 -1.24
CA PHE A 147 6.49 -8.36 -1.00
C PHE A 147 8.00 -8.03 -1.06
N CYS A 148 8.86 -8.85 -0.45
CA CYS A 148 10.32 -8.68 -0.53
C CYS A 148 10.84 -8.74 -1.97
N CYS A 149 10.28 -9.63 -2.79
CA CYS A 149 10.56 -9.70 -4.21
C CYS A 149 10.13 -8.41 -4.94
N PHE A 150 8.93 -7.88 -4.66
CA PHE A 150 8.48 -6.60 -5.20
C PHE A 150 9.41 -5.45 -4.80
N PHE A 151 9.81 -5.39 -3.53
CA PHE A 151 10.70 -4.35 -3.02
C PHE A 151 12.05 -4.33 -3.75
N THR A 152 12.59 -5.52 -4.05
CA THR A 152 13.81 -5.66 -4.84
C THR A 152 13.65 -5.07 -6.25
N LEU A 153 12.48 -5.24 -6.88
CA LEU A 153 12.18 -4.60 -8.17
C LEU A 153 12.06 -3.08 -8.07
N VAL A 154 11.51 -2.55 -6.97
CA VAL A 154 11.47 -1.09 -6.72
C VAL A 154 12.90 -0.53 -6.64
N ILE A 155 13.80 -1.20 -5.90
CA ILE A 155 15.22 -0.81 -5.83
C ILE A 155 15.89 -0.88 -7.21
N ALA A 156 15.67 -1.97 -7.95
CA ALA A 156 16.22 -2.13 -9.30
C ALA A 156 15.70 -1.03 -10.25
N GLY A 157 14.42 -0.71 -10.17
CA GLY A 157 13.78 0.37 -10.92
C GLY A 157 14.37 1.73 -10.57
N HIS A 158 14.51 2.03 -9.28
CA HIS A 158 15.10 3.28 -8.82
C HIS A 158 16.55 3.44 -9.31
N ARG A 159 17.38 2.39 -9.16
CA ARG A 159 18.77 2.39 -9.65
C ARG A 159 18.84 2.64 -11.16
N LYS A 160 17.92 2.06 -11.94
CA LYS A 160 17.90 2.23 -13.40
C LYS A 160 17.46 3.64 -13.81
N VAL A 161 16.44 4.20 -13.15
CA VAL A 161 16.01 5.59 -13.35
C VAL A 161 17.14 6.56 -13.02
N ASN A 162 17.85 6.32 -11.91
CA ASN A 162 18.93 7.19 -11.48
C ASN A 162 20.15 7.16 -12.42
N ARG A 163 20.29 6.14 -13.28
CA ARG A 163 21.37 6.07 -14.30
C ARG A 163 21.02 6.76 -15.62
N MET A 164 19.77 7.17 -15.82
CA MET A 164 19.36 7.88 -17.02
C MET A 164 19.68 9.38 -16.89
N PRO A 165 19.92 10.09 -18.00
CA PRO A 165 20.11 11.55 -18.02
C PRO A 165 18.78 12.31 -17.77
N LEU A 166 17.94 11.78 -16.88
CA LEU A 166 16.74 12.42 -16.31
C LEU A 166 17.09 13.25 -15.06
N GLN A 167 18.39 13.34 -14.72
CA GLN A 167 18.85 13.94 -13.48
C GLN A 167 18.74 15.46 -13.44
N SER A 168 18.81 16.14 -14.58
CA SER A 168 19.04 17.59 -14.63
C SER A 168 17.78 18.46 -14.58
N ILE A 169 16.57 17.92 -14.79
CA ILE A 169 15.44 18.78 -15.23
C ILE A 169 14.14 18.64 -14.40
N MET A 170 13.96 17.58 -13.60
CA MET A 170 12.76 17.42 -12.76
C MET A 170 12.95 17.84 -11.29
N LYS A 171 13.08 19.14 -11.02
CA LYS A 171 13.05 19.70 -9.66
C LYS A 171 11.61 19.87 -9.13
N GLY A 172 11.45 19.85 -7.81
CA GLY A 172 10.17 20.13 -7.11
C GLY A 172 9.45 18.91 -6.49
N TYR A 173 8.33 19.19 -5.82
CA TYR A 173 7.63 18.24 -4.95
C TYR A 173 7.19 16.95 -5.65
N TYR A 174 6.64 17.05 -6.86
CA TYR A 174 6.18 15.92 -7.67
C TYR A 174 7.27 15.31 -8.56
N SER A 175 8.53 15.33 -8.11
CA SER A 175 9.63 14.68 -8.85
C SER A 175 9.56 13.15 -8.73
N TRP A 176 10.13 12.45 -9.72
CA TRP A 176 10.26 11.00 -9.68
C TRP A 176 11.04 10.54 -8.44
N ARG A 177 12.04 11.32 -8.00
CA ARG A 177 12.83 11.03 -6.78
C ARG A 177 11.98 11.07 -5.52
N THR A 178 11.15 12.12 -5.36
CA THR A 178 10.22 12.22 -4.23
C THR A 178 9.25 11.04 -4.23
N TYR A 179 8.75 10.67 -5.40
CA TYR A 179 7.83 9.55 -5.53
C TYR A 179 8.47 8.20 -5.17
N PHE A 180 9.72 7.95 -5.57
CA PHE A 180 10.47 6.77 -5.09
C PHE A 180 10.68 6.78 -3.58
N LYS A 181 10.98 7.94 -2.97
CA LYS A 181 11.04 8.06 -1.50
C LYS A 181 9.72 7.68 -0.85
N VAL A 182 8.60 8.15 -1.38
CA VAL A 182 7.27 7.76 -0.90
C VAL A 182 7.06 6.25 -1.05
N LEU A 183 7.37 5.67 -2.22
CA LEU A 183 7.26 4.22 -2.42
C LEU A 183 8.09 3.41 -1.41
N TYR A 184 9.28 3.89 -1.01
CA TYR A 184 10.08 3.25 0.04
C TYR A 184 9.41 3.32 1.42
N VAL A 185 8.83 4.47 1.77
CA VAL A 185 8.10 4.64 3.04
C VAL A 185 6.85 3.76 3.05
N LEU A 186 6.07 3.75 1.98
CA LEU A 186 4.92 2.85 1.82
C LEU A 186 5.35 1.41 2.01
N ALA A 187 6.43 1.00 1.33
CA ALA A 187 6.94 -0.36 1.41
C ALA A 187 7.36 -0.75 2.84
N LEU A 188 8.03 0.15 3.56
CA LEU A 188 8.41 -0.10 4.95
C LEU A 188 7.19 -0.29 5.86
N LEU A 189 6.16 0.55 5.70
CA LEU A 189 4.91 0.44 6.48
C LEU A 189 4.19 -0.88 6.22
N PHE A 190 4.09 -1.30 4.96
CA PHE A 190 3.55 -2.61 4.60
C PHE A 190 4.34 -3.77 5.21
N PHE A 191 5.66 -3.69 5.17
CA PHE A 191 6.53 -4.71 5.75
C PHE A 191 6.33 -4.86 7.26
N ILE A 192 6.34 -3.74 7.99
CA ILE A 192 6.10 -3.71 9.45
C ILE A 192 4.77 -4.38 9.77
N ARG A 193 3.71 -4.01 9.04
CA ARG A 193 2.36 -4.55 9.23
C ARG A 193 2.29 -6.05 8.96
N ASN A 194 2.91 -6.54 7.89
CA ASN A 194 2.92 -7.98 7.57
C ASN A 194 3.70 -8.79 8.62
N ILE A 195 4.81 -8.26 9.15
CA ILE A 195 5.55 -8.90 10.24
C ILE A 195 4.74 -8.89 11.54
N PHE A 196 4.09 -7.78 11.87
CA PHE A 196 3.22 -7.70 13.04
C PHE A 196 2.12 -8.76 13.00
N ARG A 197 1.42 -8.86 11.85
CA ARG A 197 0.36 -9.86 11.66
C ARG A 197 0.89 -11.29 11.71
N LEU A 198 2.07 -11.57 11.15
CA LEU A 198 2.71 -12.87 11.30
C LEU A 198 2.98 -13.21 12.77
N VAL A 199 3.56 -12.28 13.54
CA VAL A 199 3.91 -12.50 14.94
C VAL A 199 2.67 -12.64 15.82
N GLU A 200 1.65 -11.81 15.59
CA GLU A 200 0.37 -11.87 16.31
C GLU A 200 -0.28 -13.26 16.15
N TYR A 201 -0.36 -13.77 14.92
CA TYR A 201 -0.93 -15.09 14.67
C TYR A 201 0.00 -16.24 15.09
N ALA A 202 1.32 -16.05 15.08
CA ALA A 202 2.27 -17.03 15.61
C ALA A 202 2.17 -17.18 17.15
N GLN A 203 1.87 -16.11 17.87
CA GLN A 203 1.63 -16.16 19.33
C GLN A 203 0.29 -16.81 19.70
N GLY A 204 -0.67 -16.83 18.79
CA GLY A 204 -2.00 -17.41 19.01
C GLY A 204 -2.89 -16.59 19.95
N TYR A 205 -4.12 -17.07 20.17
CA TYR A 205 -5.19 -16.36 20.88
C TYR A 205 -4.91 -16.05 22.36
N GLY A 206 -3.87 -16.63 22.96
CA GLY A 206 -3.41 -16.36 24.33
C GLY A 206 -2.22 -15.39 24.43
N GLY A 207 -1.70 -14.91 23.30
CA GLY A 207 -0.51 -14.05 23.26
C GLY A 207 -0.71 -12.66 23.86
N TYR A 208 0.35 -12.06 24.37
CA TYR A 208 0.33 -10.70 24.95
C TYR A 208 -0.15 -9.65 23.94
N ILE A 209 0.18 -9.83 22.65
CA ILE A 209 -0.19 -8.91 21.57
C ILE A 209 -1.70 -8.96 21.28
N PHE A 210 -2.30 -10.15 21.24
CA PHE A 210 -3.74 -10.32 20.98
C PHE A 210 -4.59 -9.69 22.10
N ASN A 211 -4.12 -9.77 23.34
CA ASN A 211 -4.82 -9.24 24.51
C ASN A 211 -4.74 -7.70 24.63
N HIS A 212 -3.82 -7.05 23.92
CA HIS A 212 -3.63 -5.60 23.97
C HIS A 212 -4.00 -4.95 22.64
N ALA A 213 -5.27 -4.55 22.53
CA ALA A 213 -5.83 -3.90 21.32
C ALA A 213 -5.02 -2.69 20.82
N VAL A 214 -4.28 -2.01 21.70
CA VAL A 214 -3.41 -0.87 21.37
C VAL A 214 -2.38 -1.24 20.29
N TYR A 215 -1.80 -2.45 20.34
CA TYR A 215 -0.82 -2.87 19.34
C TYR A 215 -1.44 -3.05 17.96
N ALA A 216 -2.68 -3.56 17.87
CA ALA A 216 -3.40 -3.65 16.60
C ALA A 216 -3.66 -2.26 16.00
N TYR A 217 -4.03 -1.25 16.80
CA TYR A 217 -4.19 0.12 16.28
C TYR A 217 -2.87 0.72 15.78
N ILE A 218 -1.78 0.54 16.51
CA ILE A 218 -0.48 1.17 16.21
C ILE A 218 0.25 0.46 15.06
N PHE A 219 0.20 -0.86 15.00
CA PHE A 219 1.02 -1.66 14.08
C PHE A 219 0.25 -2.22 12.89
N ASP A 220 -1.08 -2.09 12.86
CA ASP A 220 -1.89 -2.47 11.70
C ASP A 220 -2.70 -1.31 11.13
N ALA A 221 -3.53 -0.63 11.95
CA ALA A 221 -4.39 0.44 11.44
C ALA A 221 -3.61 1.74 11.11
N ALA A 222 -2.70 2.18 11.98
CA ALA A 222 -1.94 3.41 11.75
C ALA A 222 -1.02 3.37 10.52
N PRO A 223 -0.28 2.28 10.23
CA PRO A 223 0.51 2.17 9.00
C PRO A 223 -0.36 2.30 7.75
N MET A 224 -1.55 1.68 7.72
CA MET A 224 -2.47 1.79 6.59
C MET A 224 -3.04 3.21 6.44
N LEU A 225 -3.35 3.87 7.56
CA LEU A 225 -3.77 5.26 7.54
C LEU A 225 -2.68 6.17 6.95
N ILE A 226 -1.43 6.00 7.39
CA ILE A 226 -0.29 6.76 6.88
C ILE A 226 -0.07 6.49 5.38
N VAL A 227 -0.20 5.24 4.93
CA VAL A 227 -0.15 4.87 3.51
C VAL A 227 -1.19 5.65 2.71
N CYS A 228 -2.45 5.67 3.16
CA CYS A 228 -3.52 6.41 2.50
C CYS A 228 -3.24 7.93 2.47
N ILE A 229 -2.72 8.51 3.56
CA ILE A 229 -2.35 9.93 3.62
C ILE A 229 -1.21 10.25 2.65
N LEU A 230 -0.15 9.44 2.61
CA LEU A 230 0.97 9.65 1.71
C LEU A 230 0.55 9.58 0.24
N LEU A 231 -0.40 8.71 -0.10
CA LEU A 231 -0.96 8.61 -1.45
C LEU A 231 -1.91 9.77 -1.80
N VAL A 232 -2.46 10.50 -0.82
CA VAL A 232 -3.14 11.79 -1.06
C VAL A 232 -2.11 12.87 -1.38
N ILE A 233 -1.09 12.98 -0.52
CA ILE A 233 -0.09 14.05 -0.58
C ILE A 233 0.74 13.96 -1.87
N VAL A 234 1.26 12.76 -2.17
CA VAL A 234 2.05 12.48 -3.37
C VAL A 234 1.24 11.58 -4.30
N HIS A 235 0.10 12.10 -4.73
CA HIS A 235 -0.83 11.35 -5.56
C HIS A 235 -0.21 11.02 -6.94
N PRO A 236 -0.24 9.74 -7.37
CA PRO A 236 0.44 9.25 -8.56
C PRO A 236 0.05 10.01 -9.81
N GLY A 237 -1.22 10.41 -9.93
CA GLY A 237 -1.73 11.22 -11.05
C GLY A 237 -0.97 12.53 -11.30
N PHE A 238 -0.52 13.24 -10.25
CA PHE A 238 0.26 14.48 -10.43
C PHE A 238 1.68 14.20 -10.92
N VAL A 239 2.32 13.18 -10.34
CA VAL A 239 3.66 12.73 -10.75
C VAL A 239 3.61 12.27 -12.20
N TYR A 240 2.58 11.51 -12.55
CA TYR A 240 2.33 10.98 -13.88
C TYR A 240 2.08 12.04 -14.93
N ALA A 241 1.33 13.09 -14.61
CA ALA A 241 1.10 14.21 -15.51
C ALA A 241 2.39 14.98 -15.75
N LYS A 242 3.18 15.23 -14.69
CA LYS A 242 4.45 15.95 -14.78
C LYS A 242 5.51 15.18 -15.58
N VAL A 243 5.66 13.88 -15.33
CA VAL A 243 6.57 13.01 -16.09
C VAL A 243 6.17 12.97 -17.57
N GLN A 244 4.87 12.84 -17.86
CA GLN A 244 4.42 12.76 -19.25
C GLN A 244 4.59 14.08 -20.00
N LYS A 245 4.29 15.23 -19.36
CA LYS A 245 4.53 16.54 -19.96
C LYS A 245 6.01 16.70 -20.34
N PHE A 246 6.90 16.35 -19.41
CA PHE A 246 8.34 16.40 -19.64
C PHE A 246 8.81 15.49 -20.78
N MET A 247 8.30 14.27 -20.86
CA MET A 247 8.68 13.32 -21.92
C MET A 247 8.15 13.72 -23.31
N MET A 248 7.17 14.61 -23.39
CA MET A 248 6.61 15.10 -24.67
C MET A 248 7.17 16.47 -25.09
N GLU A 249 7.91 17.17 -24.23
CA GLU A 249 8.59 18.42 -24.60
C GLU A 249 9.80 18.12 -25.50
N PRO A 250 9.97 18.84 -26.63
CA PRO A 250 11.17 18.74 -27.46
C PRO A 250 12.43 19.06 -26.66
N ARG A 251 13.49 18.26 -26.81
CA ARG A 251 14.75 18.45 -26.07
C ARG A 251 15.43 19.81 -26.29
N GLY A 252 15.14 20.51 -27.39
CA GLY A 252 15.73 21.82 -27.70
C GLY A 252 15.25 22.94 -26.78
N ASP A 253 13.95 22.99 -26.49
CA ASP A 253 13.33 24.08 -25.72
C ASP A 253 13.77 24.07 -24.24
N GLN A 254 14.23 22.92 -23.74
CA GLN A 254 14.71 22.78 -22.36
C GLN A 254 16.13 23.31 -22.16
N GLU A 255 16.98 23.29 -23.18
CA GLU A 255 18.31 23.92 -23.09
C GLU A 255 18.16 25.44 -23.01
N ASP A 256 17.28 26.02 -23.83
CA ASP A 256 17.01 27.46 -23.84
C ASP A 256 16.38 27.95 -22.52
N ASP A 257 15.40 27.23 -21.96
CA ASP A 257 14.77 27.57 -20.66
C ASP A 257 15.74 27.45 -19.46
N ILE A 258 16.70 26.52 -19.52
CA ILE A 258 17.71 26.34 -18.48
C ILE A 258 18.77 27.44 -18.58
N VAL A 259 19.21 27.76 -19.80
CA VAL A 259 20.14 28.86 -20.07
C VAL A 259 19.52 30.19 -19.63
N ASP A 260 18.26 30.45 -19.96
CA ASP A 260 17.55 31.67 -19.58
C ASP A 260 17.45 31.82 -18.05
N LYS A 261 16.98 30.79 -17.34
CA LYS A 261 16.92 30.83 -15.86
C LYS A 261 18.27 30.96 -15.19
N SER A 262 19.32 30.32 -15.74
CA SER A 262 20.68 30.47 -15.20
C SER A 262 21.25 31.87 -15.45
N SER A 263 20.86 32.51 -16.56
CA SER A 263 21.27 33.88 -16.90
C SER A 263 20.59 34.89 -15.97
N ILE A 264 19.34 34.64 -15.59
CA ILE A 264 18.58 35.45 -14.63
C ILE A 264 19.11 35.31 -13.19
N GLU A 265 19.55 34.12 -12.77
CA GLU A 265 20.14 33.93 -11.42
C GLU A 265 21.55 34.51 -11.28
N MET A 266 22.24 34.83 -12.39
CA MET A 266 23.59 35.43 -12.38
C MET A 266 23.61 36.95 -12.64
N ALA A 267 22.45 37.58 -12.86
CA ALA A 267 22.29 39.02 -13.05
C ALA A 267 21.76 39.68 -11.76
#